data_AF-A0A5P0YXM8-F1
#
_entry.id   AF-A0A5P0YXM8-F1
#
_cell.length_a   1.000
_cell.length_b   1.000
_cell.length_c   1.000
_cell.angle_alpha   90.00
_cell.angle_beta   90.00
_cell.angle_gamma   90.00
#
_symmetry.space_group_name_H-M   'P 1'
#
loop_
_entity.id
_entity.type
_entity.pdbx_description
1 polymer ?
#
loop_
_entity_poly.entity_id
_entity_poly.type
_entity_poly.pdbx_seq_one_letter_code
_entity_poly.pdbx_strand_id
1 'polypeptide(L)'
;MAARVPGVGPPGLSRRALREIELLERTRNYLAPGSVARALEHWRRHVADPYRRLWVDGGGGCGVPECCADPLAERELLEAVLVALSRSAARELRAIVEELDARY
;
A
#
# COMPACT_ATOMS: atom_id res chain seq x y z
N MET A 1 1.06 20.40 8.49
CA MET A 1 0.07 19.79 9.41
C MET A 1 -0.65 18.68 8.66
N ALA A 2 -0.16 17.44 8.74
CA ALA A 2 -0.80 16.30 8.08
C ALA A 2 -1.99 15.83 8.92
N ALA A 3 -3.17 15.79 8.31
CA ALA A 3 -4.37 15.29 8.94
C ALA A 3 -4.18 13.81 9.30
N ARG A 4 -4.37 13.49 10.57
CA ARG A 4 -4.33 12.14 11.11
C ARG A 4 -5.58 11.41 10.63
N VAL A 5 -5.46 10.60 9.59
CA VAL A 5 -6.53 9.65 9.24
C VAL A 5 -6.54 8.59 10.35
N PRO A 6 -7.62 8.47 11.15
CA PRO A 6 -7.70 7.43 12.17
C PRO A 6 -7.62 6.06 11.50
N GLY A 7 -6.85 5.15 12.10
CA GLY A 7 -6.52 3.85 11.54
C GLY A 7 -7.74 3.00 11.22
N VAL A 8 -8.18 3.05 9.97
CA VAL A 8 -8.85 1.93 9.32
C VAL A 8 -7.74 1.09 8.72
N GLY A 9 -7.34 0.07 9.46
CA GLY A 9 -6.51 -0.98 8.90
C GLY A 9 -7.18 -1.58 7.67
N PRO A 10 -6.41 -2.13 6.71
CA PRO A 10 -6.98 -2.80 5.56
C PRO A 10 -8.03 -3.83 5.99
N PRO A 11 -9.26 -3.81 5.44
CA PRO A 11 -10.26 -4.83 5.75
C PRO A 11 -9.69 -6.21 5.38
N GLY A 12 -9.94 -7.21 6.23
CA GLY A 12 -9.43 -8.57 6.04
C GLY A 12 -8.17 -8.93 6.84
N LEU A 13 -7.52 -7.96 7.49
CA LEU A 13 -6.38 -8.22 8.38
C LEU A 13 -6.80 -8.44 9.84
N SER A 14 -6.16 -9.39 10.50
CA SER A 14 -6.30 -9.64 11.92
C SER A 14 -5.78 -8.47 12.76
N ARG A 15 -6.30 -8.30 13.98
CA ARG A 15 -5.79 -7.28 14.93
C ARG A 15 -4.29 -7.42 15.19
N ARG A 16 -3.76 -8.64 15.11
CA ARG A 16 -2.33 -8.92 15.27
C ARG A 16 -1.54 -8.37 14.08
N ALA A 17 -1.94 -8.69 12.85
CA ALA A 17 -1.31 -8.18 11.64
C ALA A 17 -1.36 -6.64 11.59
N LEU A 18 -2.50 -6.04 11.98
CA LEU A 18 -2.66 -4.59 12.05
C LEU A 18 -1.70 -3.91 13.04
N ARG A 19 -1.51 -4.48 14.22
CA ARG A 19 -0.55 -3.96 15.20
C ARG A 19 0.89 -4.06 14.70
N GLU A 20 1.21 -5.14 13.99
CA GLU A 20 2.55 -5.33 13.44
C GLU A 20 2.85 -4.33 12.32
N ILE A 21 1.88 -4.09 11.44
CA ILE A 21 1.94 -3.03 10.43
C ILE A 21 2.11 -1.66 11.09
N GLU A 22 1.30 -1.33 12.10
CA GLU A 22 1.40 -0.04 12.80
C GLU A 22 2.79 0.14 13.44
N LEU A 23 3.36 -0.91 14.03
CA LEU A 23 4.70 -0.87 14.59
C LEU A 23 5.75 -0.66 13.48
N LEU A 24 5.63 -1.36 12.36
CA LEU A 24 6.52 -1.21 11.21
C LEU A 24 6.47 0.22 10.68
N GLU A 25 5.29 0.77 10.46
CA GLU A 25 5.06 2.15 9.99
C GLU A 25 5.63 3.22 10.93
N ARG A 26 5.69 2.94 12.24
CA ARG A 26 6.26 3.86 13.23
C ARG A 26 7.77 3.74 13.40
N THR A 27 8.37 2.62 12.99
CA THR A 27 9.79 2.31 13.28
C THR A 27 10.69 2.35 12.06
N ARG A 28 10.14 2.22 10.85
CA ARG A 28 10.91 2.30 9.59
C ARG A 28 10.92 3.72 9.06
N ASN A 29 12.11 4.25 8.80
CA ASN A 29 12.32 5.62 8.31
C ASN A 29 11.75 5.91 6.90
N TYR A 30 11.44 4.87 6.13
CA TYR A 30 10.81 4.97 4.81
C TYR A 30 9.28 4.80 4.85
N LEU A 31 8.68 4.62 6.03
CA LEU A 31 7.24 4.52 6.21
C LEU A 31 6.72 5.67 7.08
N ALA A 32 5.49 6.06 6.82
CA ALA A 32 4.70 6.92 7.68
C ALA A 32 3.49 6.14 8.22
N PRO A 33 2.89 6.58 9.34
CA PRO A 33 1.62 6.02 9.79
C PRO A 33 0.57 6.04 8.66
N GLY A 34 -0.01 4.88 8.35
CA GLY A 34 -0.99 4.68 7.29
C GLY A 34 -0.40 4.46 5.88
N SER A 35 0.92 4.37 5.72
CA SER A 35 1.56 4.06 4.43
C SER A 35 1.01 2.80 3.78
N VAL A 36 0.80 1.72 4.54
CA VAL A 36 0.30 0.44 3.98
C VAL A 36 -1.14 0.56 3.50
N ALA A 37 -1.99 1.25 4.26
CA ALA A 37 -3.37 1.47 3.88
C ALA A 37 -3.48 2.32 2.60
N ARG A 38 -2.67 3.39 2.50
CA ARG A 38 -2.60 4.24 1.32
C ARG A 38 -2.10 3.48 0.09
N ALA A 39 -1.03 2.70 0.24
CA ALA A 39 -0.47 1.92 -0.87
C ALA A 39 -1.49 0.91 -1.42
N LEU A 40 -2.21 0.20 -0.54
CA LEU A 40 -3.30 -0.69 -0.96
C LEU A 40 -4.44 0.05 -1.67
N GLU A 41 -4.79 1.24 -1.21
CA GLU A 41 -5.82 2.06 -1.85
C GLU A 41 -5.37 2.53 -3.24
N HIS A 42 -4.14 3.02 -3.37
CA HIS A 42 -3.56 3.45 -4.64
C HIS A 42 -3.46 2.28 -5.62
N TRP A 43 -2.95 1.13 -5.19
CA TRP A 43 -2.88 -0.07 -6.03
C TRP A 43 -4.27 -0.51 -6.48
N ARG A 44 -5.25 -0.55 -5.56
CA ARG A 44 -6.65 -0.88 -5.89
C ARG A 44 -7.24 0.06 -6.95
N ARG A 45 -7.01 1.38 -6.82
CA ARG A 45 -7.50 2.35 -7.80
C ARG A 45 -6.83 2.14 -9.16
N HIS A 46 -5.53 1.88 -9.18
CA HIS A 46 -4.79 1.63 -10.42
C HIS A 46 -5.26 0.37 -11.15
N VAL A 47 -5.38 -0.77 -10.47
CA VAL A 47 -5.83 -2.02 -11.13
C VAL A 47 -7.29 -1.92 -11.61
N ALA A 48 -8.10 -1.08 -10.97
CA ALA A 48 -9.47 -0.79 -11.40
C ALA A 48 -9.58 0.20 -12.57
N ASP A 49 -8.51 0.93 -12.90
CA ASP A 49 -8.52 1.90 -13.99
C ASP A 49 -8.54 1.18 -15.36
N PRO A 50 -9.57 1.40 -16.21
CA PRO A 50 -9.62 0.81 -17.54
C PRO A 50 -8.48 1.30 -18.46
N TYR A 51 -7.88 2.45 -18.17
CA TYR A 51 -6.78 3.03 -18.92
C TYR A 51 -5.41 2.75 -18.31
N ARG A 52 -5.30 1.89 -17.28
CA ARG A 52 -4.03 1.61 -16.58
C ARG A 52 -2.86 1.22 -17.50
N ARG A 53 -3.13 0.59 -18.64
CA ARG A 53 -2.11 0.20 -19.64
C ARG A 53 -1.49 1.38 -20.40
N LEU A 54 -2.12 2.55 -20.33
CA LEU A 54 -1.60 3.80 -20.89
C LEU A 54 -0.71 4.53 -19.89
N TRP A 55 -0.59 4.03 -18.66
CA TRP A 55 0.31 4.60 -17.68
C TRP A 55 1.76 4.38 -18.12
N VAL A 56 2.54 5.45 -18.12
CA VAL A 56 3.95 5.44 -18.51
C VAL A 56 4.78 5.82 -17.29
N ASP A 57 5.75 4.97 -16.95
CA ASP A 57 6.74 5.22 -15.90
C ASP A 57 7.37 6.62 -16.07
N GLY A 58 7.26 7.45 -15.03
CA GLY A 58 7.78 8.83 -15.04
C GLY A 58 7.04 9.82 -15.95
N GLY A 59 5.89 9.45 -16.53
CA GLY A 59 5.29 10.14 -17.67
C GLY A 59 4.12 11.11 -17.39
N GLY A 60 3.56 11.22 -16.18
CA GLY A 60 2.31 12.01 -16.08
C GLY A 60 1.67 12.20 -14.72
N GLY A 61 2.44 12.16 -13.63
CA GLY A 61 1.94 12.60 -12.34
C GLY A 61 2.12 14.10 -12.14
N CYS A 62 1.24 14.76 -11.39
CA CYS A 62 1.40 16.16 -11.01
C CYS A 62 2.55 16.41 -10.00
N GLY A 63 3.35 15.38 -9.67
CA GLY A 63 4.42 15.43 -8.69
C GLY A 63 3.94 15.51 -7.23
N VAL A 64 2.63 15.60 -7.00
CA VAL A 64 2.03 15.59 -5.66
C VAL A 64 1.73 14.15 -5.27
N PRO A 65 2.42 13.59 -4.25
CA PRO A 65 2.27 12.19 -3.85
C PRO A 65 0.83 11.80 -3.48
N GLU A 66 0.04 12.74 -3.00
CA GLU A 66 -1.36 12.54 -2.64
C GLU A 66 -2.31 12.52 -3.85
N CYS A 67 -1.88 13.06 -5.00
CA CYS A 67 -2.73 13.26 -6.18
C CYS A 67 -2.33 12.34 -7.34
N CYS A 68 -1.04 12.06 -7.51
CA CYS A 68 -0.52 11.20 -8.56
C CYS A 68 0.56 10.27 -8.02
N ALA A 69 0.19 9.40 -7.08
CA ALA A 69 1.07 8.36 -6.61
C ALA A 69 1.46 7.43 -7.76
N ASP A 70 2.74 7.09 -7.81
CA ASP A 70 3.26 6.09 -8.74
C ASP A 70 2.75 4.71 -8.32
N PRO A 71 1.88 4.06 -9.13
CA PRO A 71 1.31 2.77 -8.76
C PRO A 71 2.35 1.67 -8.59
N LEU A 72 3.45 1.70 -9.34
CA LEU A 72 4.52 0.71 -9.21
C LEU A 72 5.32 0.94 -7.93
N ALA A 73 5.63 2.19 -7.60
CA ALA A 73 6.28 2.52 -6.33
C ALA A 73 5.43 2.10 -5.12
N GLU A 74 4.10 2.24 -5.20
CA GLU A 74 3.18 1.78 -4.15
C GLU A 74 3.17 0.24 -4.06
N ARG A 75 3.22 -0.47 -5.20
CA ARG A 75 3.33 -1.95 -5.21
C ARG A 75 4.66 -2.44 -4.66
N GLU A 76 5.75 -1.73 -4.95
CA GLU A 76 7.09 -2.00 -4.39
C GLU A 76 7.12 -1.77 -2.88
N LEU A 77 6.48 -0.70 -2.39
CA LEU A 77 6.33 -0.45 -0.95
C LEU A 77 5.60 -1.61 -0.26
N LEU A 78 4.53 -2.13 -0.86
CA LEU A 78 3.81 -3.30 -0.34
C LEU A 78 4.72 -4.54 -0.29
N GLU A 79 5.57 -4.75 -1.29
CA GLU A 79 6.54 -5.85 -1.29
C GLU A 79 7.56 -5.70 -0.16
N ALA A 80 8.11 -4.51 0.02
CA ALA A 80 9.07 -4.22 1.10
C ALA A 80 8.45 -4.49 2.49
N VAL A 81 7.18 -4.12 2.67
CA VAL A 81 6.42 -4.41 3.90
C VAL A 81 6.22 -5.92 4.08
N LEU A 82 5.85 -6.65 3.02
CA LEU A 82 5.70 -8.11 3.06
C LEU A 82 6.97 -8.83 3.49
N VAL A 83 8.14 -8.35 3.05
CA VAL A 83 9.45 -8.88 3.43
C VAL A 83 9.79 -8.58 4.91
N ALA A 84 9.33 -7.44 5.43
CA ALA A 84 9.65 -7.00 6.79
C ALA A 84 8.72 -7.56 7.87
N LEU A 85 7.53 -8.06 7.51
CA LEU A 85 6.56 -8.63 8.42
C LEU A 85 6.91 -10.06 8.85
N SER A 86 6.39 -10.47 10.02
CA SER A 86 6.35 -11.86 10.43
C SER A 86 5.61 -12.73 9.40
N ARG A 87 5.97 -14.02 9.33
CA ARG A 87 5.34 -14.96 8.39
C ARG A 87 3.81 -14.96 8.47
N SER A 88 3.23 -14.81 9.67
CA SER A 88 1.76 -14.77 9.85
C SER A 88 1.14 -13.50 9.26
N ALA A 89 1.66 -12.32 9.62
CA ALA A 89 1.10 -11.06 9.13
C ALA A 89 1.35 -10.89 7.62
N ALA A 90 2.52 -11.30 7.14
CA ALA A 90 2.86 -11.29 5.72
C ALA A 90 1.91 -12.19 4.90
N ARG A 91 1.46 -13.33 5.43
CA ARG A 91 0.49 -14.19 4.73
C ARG A 91 -0.86 -13.50 4.54
N GLU A 92 -1.35 -12.82 5.56
CA GLU A 92 -2.64 -12.11 5.50
C GLU A 92 -2.57 -10.93 4.52
N LEU A 93 -1.51 -10.10 4.60
CA LEU A 93 -1.32 -9.00 3.67
C LEU A 93 -1.09 -9.50 2.24
N ARG A 94 -0.33 -10.59 2.07
CA ARG A 94 -0.06 -11.17 0.76
C ARG A 94 -1.33 -11.63 0.06
N ALA A 95 -2.27 -12.25 0.77
CA ALA A 95 -3.55 -12.64 0.19
C ALA A 95 -4.32 -11.45 -0.41
N ILE A 96 -4.30 -10.30 0.26
CA ILE A 96 -4.93 -9.06 -0.24
C ILE A 96 -4.19 -8.55 -1.48
N VAL A 97 -2.85 -8.53 -1.44
CA VAL A 97 -2.02 -8.05 -2.56
C VAL A 97 -2.18 -8.96 -3.77
N GLU A 98 -2.15 -10.28 -3.60
CA GLU A 98 -2.34 -11.27 -4.68
C GLU A 98 -3.72 -11.14 -5.34
N GLU A 99 -4.78 -10.83 -4.57
CA GLU A 99 -6.11 -10.57 -5.14
C GLU A 99 -6.12 -9.32 -6.03
N LEU A 100 -5.38 -8.28 -5.67
CA LEU A 100 -5.24 -7.07 -6.48
C LEU A 100 -4.36 -7.33 -7.70
N ASP A 101 -3.23 -8.04 -7.51
CA ASP A 101 -2.30 -8.41 -8.58
C ASP A 101 -2.99 -9.28 -9.65
N ALA A 102 -3.92 -10.16 -9.25
CA ALA A 102 -4.72 -10.95 -10.18
C ALA A 102 -5.65 -10.11 -11.10
N ARG A 103 -5.86 -8.83 -10.78
CA ARG A 103 -6.69 -7.90 -11.56
C ARG A 103 -5.88 -6.94 -12.42
N TYR A 104 -4.55 -6.90 -12.24
CA TYR A 104 -3.63 -6.07 -13.01
C TYR A 104 -3.57 -6.56 -14.47
#